data_AF-E3C5V3-F1
#
_entry.id   AF-E3C5V3-F1
#
_cell.length_a   1.000
_cell.length_b   1.000
_cell.length_c   1.000
_cell.angle_alpha   90.00
_cell.angle_beta   90.00
_cell.angle_gamma   90.00
#
_symmetry.space_group_name_H-M   'P 1'
#
loop_
_entity.id
_entity.type
_entity.pdbx_description
1 polymer ?
#
loop_
_entity_poly.entity_id
_entity_poly.type
_entity_poly.pdbx_seq_one_letter_code
_entity_poly.pdbx_strand_id
1 'polypeptide(L)'
;MTNTLSACTSILIGKKASIDGSIMIGRNEDAKAAWPKHMVVHQRGELGKRFISKETKLELVLPGESARYTATPEWTDRAGLFEEDGINEYDWQ
;
A
#
# COMPACT_ATOMS: atom_id res chain seq x y z
N MET A 1 6.30 -27.97 12.70
CA MET A 1 6.23 -26.67 12.00
C MET A 1 4.82 -26.15 12.18
N THR A 2 4.62 -25.13 13.02
CA THR A 2 3.32 -24.46 13.13
C THR A 2 3.12 -23.65 11.87
N ASN A 3 2.07 -23.95 11.11
CA ASN A 3 1.73 -23.22 9.90
C ASN A 3 1.11 -21.89 10.33
N THR A 4 1.95 -20.87 10.51
CA THR A 4 1.49 -19.50 10.79
C THR A 4 0.96 -18.93 9.48
N LEU A 5 -0.35 -18.96 9.31
CA LEU A 5 -1.02 -18.36 8.16
C LEU A 5 -1.21 -16.87 8.45
N SER A 6 -0.60 -15.99 7.65
CA SER A 6 -1.12 -14.63 7.46
C SER A 6 -2.20 -14.73 6.39
N ALA A 7 -3.38 -14.20 6.68
CA ALA A 7 -4.54 -14.35 5.81
C ALA A 7 -5.18 -12.98 5.61
N CYS A 8 -4.97 -12.38 4.45
CA CYS A 8 -5.70 -11.17 4.09
C CYS A 8 -6.98 -11.56 3.32
N THR A 9 -8.03 -10.78 3.50
CA THR A 9 -9.31 -10.87 2.79
C THR A 9 -9.51 -9.58 2.01
N SER A 10 -9.91 -9.73 0.74
CA SER A 10 -10.17 -8.58 -0.14
C SER A 10 -11.60 -8.58 -0.63
N ILE A 11 -12.14 -7.38 -0.85
CA ILE A 11 -13.44 -7.14 -1.48
C ILE A 11 -13.21 -6.22 -2.69
N LEU A 12 -13.77 -6.61 -3.84
CA LEU A 12 -13.75 -5.82 -5.06
C LEU A 12 -15.20 -5.57 -5.49
N ILE A 13 -15.57 -4.30 -5.64
CA ILE A 13 -16.92 -3.89 -6.05
C ILE A 13 -16.78 -3.00 -7.28
N GLY A 14 -17.29 -3.47 -8.42
CA GLY A 14 -17.29 -2.69 -9.65
C GLY A 14 -18.40 -1.64 -9.68
N LYS A 15 -18.26 -0.62 -10.56
CA LYS A 15 -19.21 0.50 -10.72
C LYS A 15 -20.68 0.07 -10.88
N LYS A 16 -20.95 -1.07 -11.52
CA LYS A 16 -22.32 -1.57 -11.74
C LYS A 16 -22.88 -2.40 -10.58
N ALA A 17 -22.03 -2.78 -9.63
CA ALA A 17 -22.39 -3.58 -8.46
C ALA A 17 -22.49 -2.71 -7.19
N SER A 18 -21.91 -1.51 -7.18
CA SER A 18 -22.04 -0.54 -6.10
C SER A 18 -23.38 0.21 -6.17
N ILE A 19 -23.88 0.64 -5.02
CA ILE A 19 -25.15 1.38 -4.91
C ILE A 19 -25.06 2.79 -5.50
N ASP A 20 -23.87 3.38 -5.51
CA ASP A 20 -23.61 4.77 -5.89
C ASP A 20 -22.80 4.92 -7.20
N GLY A 21 -22.46 3.81 -7.86
CA GLY A 21 -21.66 3.82 -9.08
C GLY A 21 -20.14 3.91 -8.87
N SER A 22 -19.65 3.96 -7.63
CA SER A 22 -18.22 4.00 -7.32
C SER A 22 -17.53 2.64 -7.55
N ILE A 23 -16.19 2.64 -7.69
CA ILE A 23 -15.38 1.43 -7.56
C ILE A 23 -14.88 1.36 -6.13
N MET A 24 -14.99 0.20 -5.49
CA MET A 24 -14.40 -0.04 -4.17
C MET A 24 -13.44 -1.23 -4.24
N ILE A 25 -12.23 -1.01 -3.73
CA ILE A 25 -11.21 -2.03 -3.52
C ILE A 25 -10.88 -1.93 -2.03
N GLY A 26 -11.18 -2.98 -1.28
CA GLY A 26 -10.94 -3.02 0.16
C GLY A 26 -10.19 -4.29 0.55
N ARG A 27 -9.39 -4.19 1.61
CA ARG A 27 -8.62 -5.30 2.14
C ARG A 27 -8.46 -5.13 3.65
N ASN A 28 -8.48 -6.23 4.41
CA ASN A 28 -7.87 -6.22 5.75
C ASN A 28 -6.40 -6.67 5.66
N GLU A 29 -5.52 -5.96 6.34
CA GLU A 29 -4.13 -6.36 6.48
C GLU A 29 -3.90 -7.10 7.79
N ASP A 30 -3.99 -8.43 7.71
CA ASP A 30 -3.78 -9.29 8.87
C ASP A 30 -2.29 -9.61 9.02
N ALA A 31 -1.66 -8.92 9.98
CA ALA A 31 -0.29 -9.18 10.42
C ALA A 31 -0.26 -9.79 11.83
N LYS A 32 -0.15 -8.97 12.87
CA LYS A 32 -0.11 -9.40 14.29
C LYS A 32 -1.16 -8.64 15.10
N ALA A 33 -1.46 -9.14 16.31
CA ALA A 33 -2.31 -8.40 17.23
C ALA A 33 -1.69 -7.05 17.59
N ALA A 34 -2.51 -5.99 17.62
CA ALA A 34 -2.10 -4.62 17.94
C ALA A 34 -0.89 -4.14 17.12
N TRP A 35 -1.04 -4.15 15.79
CA TRP A 35 -0.02 -3.73 14.84
C TRP A 35 -0.32 -2.30 14.34
N PRO A 36 0.29 -1.27 14.94
CA PRO A 36 -0.06 0.12 14.65
C PRO A 36 0.38 0.54 13.24
N LYS A 37 -0.47 1.36 12.61
CA LYS A 37 -0.30 1.90 11.27
C LYS A 37 -0.30 3.42 11.31
N HIS A 38 0.40 4.03 10.36
CA HIS A 38 0.23 5.45 10.05
C HIS A 38 -0.79 5.62 8.92
N MET A 39 -1.29 6.83 8.76
CA MET A 39 -1.91 7.29 7.51
C MET A 39 -1.09 8.47 7.02
N VAL A 40 -0.49 8.34 5.83
CA VAL A 40 0.43 9.33 5.29
C VAL A 40 0.02 9.79 3.89
N VAL A 41 0.53 10.95 3.50
CA VAL A 41 0.45 11.47 2.13
C VAL A 41 1.86 11.77 1.66
N HIS A 42 2.36 10.99 0.71
CA HIS A 42 3.61 11.28 0.02
C HIS A 42 3.36 12.34 -1.04
N GLN A 43 4.11 13.43 -0.99
CA GLN A 43 4.01 14.51 -1.95
C GLN A 43 4.65 14.13 -3.29
N ARG A 44 4.21 14.78 -4.37
CA ARG A 44 4.82 14.62 -5.69
C ARG A 44 6.31 14.95 -5.62
N GLY A 45 7.15 14.07 -6.16
CA GLY A 45 8.60 14.24 -6.19
C GLY A 45 9.31 14.00 -4.85
N GLU A 46 8.58 13.69 -3.77
CA GLU A 46 9.18 13.41 -2.45
C GLU A 46 10.03 12.14 -2.46
N LEU A 47 9.60 11.12 -3.22
CA LEU A 47 10.31 9.85 -3.30
C LEU A 47 11.45 9.91 -4.31
N GLY A 48 12.60 9.37 -3.91
CA GLY A 48 13.77 9.21 -4.76
C GLY A 48 13.58 8.19 -5.89
N LYS A 49 14.53 8.16 -6.82
CA LYS A 49 14.50 7.28 -8.02
C LYS A 49 15.07 5.88 -7.81
N ARG A 50 15.47 5.52 -6.59
CA ARG A 50 16.06 4.21 -6.30
C ARG A 50 15.33 3.58 -5.12
N PHE A 51 14.76 2.40 -5.36
CA PHE A 51 14.17 1.58 -4.33
C PHE A 51 15.10 0.42 -4.01
N ILE A 52 15.31 0.14 -2.72
CA ILE A 52 16.06 -1.02 -2.24
C ILE A 52 15.21 -1.74 -1.20
N SER A 53 14.82 -2.98 -1.48
CA SER A 53 14.08 -3.80 -0.53
C SER A 53 14.95 -4.13 0.68
N LYS A 54 14.46 -3.82 1.89
CA LYS A 54 15.17 -4.18 3.14
C LYS A 54 15.26 -5.69 3.34
N GLU A 55 14.26 -6.44 2.88
CA GLU A 55 14.19 -7.90 3.05
C GLU A 55 15.04 -8.64 2.01
N THR A 56 14.81 -8.39 0.72
CA THR A 56 15.40 -9.19 -0.36
C THR A 56 16.66 -8.58 -0.97
N LYS A 57 16.98 -7.33 -0.63
CA LYS A 57 18.04 -6.52 -1.27
C LYS A 57 17.83 -6.28 -2.77
N LEU A 58 16.64 -6.56 -3.29
CA LEU A 58 16.27 -6.17 -4.65
C LEU A 58 16.43 -4.66 -4.80
N GLU A 59 17.12 -4.26 -5.86
CA GLU A 59 17.28 -2.85 -6.23
C GLU A 59 16.56 -2.54 -7.53
N LEU A 60 15.81 -1.43 -7.54
CA LEU A 60 15.10 -0.94 -8.71
C LEU A 60 15.39 0.54 -8.92
N VAL A 61 15.58 0.94 -10.18
CA VAL A 61 15.51 2.34 -10.59
C VAL A 61 14.07 2.64 -10.95
N LEU A 62 13.44 3.55 -10.23
CA LEU A 62 12.05 3.94 -10.45
C LEU A 62 11.95 4.94 -11.60
N PRO A 63 10.91 4.84 -12.44
CA PRO A 63 10.73 5.73 -13.58
C PRO A 63 10.26 7.12 -13.14
N GLY A 64 10.80 8.16 -13.77
CA GLY A 64 10.25 9.51 -13.68
C GLY A 64 10.27 10.12 -12.28
N GLU A 65 9.31 11.00 -12.04
CA GLU A 65 9.03 11.66 -10.76
C GLU A 65 7.86 10.93 -10.08
N SER A 66 7.93 10.76 -8.76
CA SER A 66 6.85 10.13 -8.00
C SER A 66 5.59 11.00 -8.03
N ALA A 67 4.45 10.37 -8.30
CA ALA A 67 3.15 11.02 -8.14
C ALA A 67 2.85 11.26 -6.66
N ARG A 68 1.99 12.23 -6.35
CA ARG A 68 1.43 12.33 -4.98
C ARG A 68 0.49 11.14 -4.74
N TYR A 69 0.59 10.49 -3.57
CA TYR A 69 -0.31 9.40 -3.18
C TYR A 69 -0.46 9.24 -1.66
N THR A 70 -1.58 8.67 -1.22
CA THR A 70 -1.80 8.26 0.18
C THR A 70 -1.23 6.87 0.45
N ALA A 71 -0.88 6.56 1.69
CA ALA A 71 -0.50 5.21 2.09
C ALA A 71 -0.77 4.90 3.57
N THR A 72 -0.77 3.62 3.93
CA THR A 72 -0.90 3.16 5.32
C THR A 72 0.30 2.32 5.80
N PRO A 73 1.51 2.91 5.87
CA PRO A 73 2.69 2.19 6.27
C PRO A 73 2.67 1.74 7.73
N GLU A 74 3.55 0.79 8.03
CA GLU A 74 3.80 0.34 9.39
C GLU A 74 4.28 1.47 10.31
N TRP A 75 4.03 1.34 11.61
CA TRP A 75 4.50 2.31 12.61
C TRP A 75 6.02 2.56 12.55
N THR A 76 6.79 1.54 12.14
CA THR A 76 8.23 1.66 11.91
C THR A 76 8.60 1.05 10.56
N ASP A 77 9.61 1.62 9.91
CA ASP A 77 10.11 1.16 8.62
C ASP A 77 11.10 -0.04 8.72
N ARG A 78 11.24 -0.68 9.90
CA ARG A 78 12.30 -1.67 10.17
C ARG A 78 12.30 -2.83 9.18
N ALA A 79 11.12 -3.31 8.80
CA ALA A 79 10.95 -4.40 7.84
C ALA A 79 10.91 -3.91 6.37
N GLY A 80 10.73 -2.61 6.14
CA GLY A 80 10.50 -2.03 4.81
C GLY A 80 9.47 -0.91 4.89
N LEU A 81 9.06 -0.40 3.72
CA LEU A 81 8.07 0.68 3.64
C LEU A 81 6.66 0.20 4.02
N PHE A 82 6.24 -0.96 3.49
CA PHE A 82 4.92 -1.56 3.76
C PHE A 82 3.74 -0.58 3.54
N GLU A 83 3.74 0.14 2.42
CA GLU A 83 2.75 1.20 2.11
C GLU A 83 1.29 0.70 2.03
N GLU A 84 1.08 -0.62 1.88
CA GLU A 84 -0.21 -1.32 1.95
C GLU A 84 -1.22 -0.93 0.85
N ASP A 85 -1.94 0.16 1.06
CA ASP A 85 -2.97 0.70 0.19
C ASP A 85 -2.68 2.16 -0.18
N GLY A 86 -3.48 2.73 -1.08
CA GLY A 86 -3.28 4.11 -1.49
C GLY A 86 -4.03 4.51 -2.73
N ILE A 87 -4.26 5.82 -2.86
CA ILE A 87 -4.80 6.45 -4.07
C ILE A 87 -3.80 7.54 -4.48
N ASN A 88 -3.43 7.55 -5.77
CA ASN A 88 -2.56 8.57 -6.33
C ASN A 88 -3.35 9.72 -6.97
N GLU A 89 -2.68 10.80 -7.34
CA GLU A 89 -3.30 12.01 -7.90
C GLU A 89 -3.89 11.86 -9.31
N TYR A 90 -3.76 10.71 -9.97
CA TYR A 90 -4.32 10.49 -11.29
C TYR A 90 -5.72 9.90 -11.27
N ASP A 91 -6.21 9.50 -10.09
CA ASP A 91 -7.47 8.80 -9.88
C ASP A 91 -7.64 7.58 -10.83
N TRP A 92 -8.83 6.98 -10.80
CA TRP A 92 -9.22 5.92 -11.73
C TRP A 92 -9.78 6.56 -13.01
N GLN A 93 -8.92 6.94 -13.96
CA GLN A 93 -9.35 7.31 -15.32
C GLN A 93 -10.00 6.14 -16.04
#